data_AF-A0A9D2B2K7-F1
#
_entry.id   AF-A0A9D2B2K7-F1
#
_cell.length_a   1.000
_cell.length_b   1.000
_cell.length_c   1.000
_cell.angle_alpha   90.00
_cell.angle_beta   90.00
_cell.angle_gamma   90.00
#
_symmetry.space_group_name_H-M   'P 1'
#
loop_
_entity.id
_entity.type
_entity.pdbx_description
1 polymer ?
#
loop_
_entity_poly.entity_id
_entity_poly.type
_entity_poly.pdbx_seq_one_letter_code
_entity_poly.pdbx_strand_id
1 'polypeptide(L)'
;MTPKQNFLETVRWGNPEYLCTDLDGLNLMLDPLTGSYDENMKDEWGCQWGYGNKEYNPFPCILPGFQVITELENWREQVKIPSAEDVDYSAVKEAAAKIDREQFLVGMSCSCGL
;
A
#
# COMPACT_ATOMS: atom_id res chain seq x y z
N MET A 1 -1.41 24.99 15.90
CA MET A 1 -0.60 24.35 14.83
C MET A 1 -1.54 23.54 13.94
N THR A 2 -1.37 23.44 12.61
CA THR A 2 -2.22 22.52 11.80
C THR A 2 -1.85 21.06 12.09
N PRO A 3 -2.72 20.07 11.80
CA PRO A 3 -2.38 18.66 12.00
C PRO A 3 -1.08 18.26 11.30
N LYS A 4 -0.90 18.69 10.04
CA LYS A 4 0.36 18.58 9.28
C LYS A 4 1.55 19.16 10.02
N GLN A 5 1.45 20.38 10.54
CA GLN A 5 2.55 21.02 11.25
C GLN A 5 2.89 20.27 12.56
N ASN A 6 1.88 19.84 13.31
CA ASN A 6 2.07 19.07 14.55
C ASN A 6 2.73 17.71 14.28
N PHE A 7 2.29 17.02 13.22
CA PHE A 7 2.92 15.80 12.75
C PHE A 7 4.38 16.03 12.34
N LEU A 8 4.66 17.08 11.57
CA LEU A 8 6.02 17.42 11.13
C LEU A 8 6.97 17.75 12.29
N GLU A 9 6.51 18.49 13.30
CA GLU A 9 7.29 18.73 14.52
C GLU A 9 7.55 17.43 15.30
N THR A 10 6.56 16.54 15.37
CA THR A 10 6.71 15.23 16.04
C THR A 10 7.78 14.37 15.37
N VAL A 11 7.70 14.16 14.05
CA VAL A 11 8.68 13.30 13.33
C VAL A 11 10.09 13.89 13.28
N ARG A 12 10.21 15.21 13.48
CA ARG A 12 11.50 15.93 13.55
C ARG A 12 12.08 16.00 14.97
N TRP A 13 11.41 15.40 15.96
CA TRP A 13 11.78 15.53 17.38
C TRP A 13 11.83 17.00 17.85
N GLY A 14 10.93 17.83 17.31
CA GLY A 14 10.77 19.24 17.64
C GLY A 14 9.86 19.46 18.85
N ASN A 15 9.03 20.50 18.78
CA ASN A 15 8.13 20.87 19.87
C ASN A 15 6.66 20.85 19.41
N PRO A 16 6.05 19.67 19.22
CA PRO A 16 4.65 19.56 18.83
C PRO A 16 3.74 20.11 19.94
N GLU A 17 2.58 20.64 19.53
CA GLU A 17 1.56 21.17 20.44
C GLU A 17 0.86 20.04 21.24
N TYR A 18 0.77 18.86 20.65
CA TYR A 18 0.24 17.65 21.28
C TYR A 18 0.91 16.39 20.77
N LEU A 19 0.84 15.30 21.56
CA LEU A 19 1.30 13.99 21.15
C LEU A 19 0.54 13.55 19.88
N CYS A 20 1.26 13.40 18.77
CA CYS A 20 0.68 12.81 17.58
C CYS A 20 0.43 11.32 17.81
N THR A 21 -0.83 10.90 17.71
CA THR A 21 -1.23 9.49 17.70
C THR A 21 -1.45 9.05 16.26
N ASP A 22 -0.96 7.86 15.91
CA ASP A 22 -1.02 7.32 14.55
C ASP A 22 -0.44 8.28 13.49
N LEU A 23 -1.21 8.55 12.44
CA LEU A 23 -0.82 9.29 11.24
C LEU A 23 -1.68 10.56 11.08
N ASP A 24 -2.02 11.22 12.19
CA ASP A 24 -3.00 12.31 12.27
C ASP A 24 -2.76 13.49 11.28
N GLY A 25 -1.51 13.75 10.91
CA GLY A 25 -1.13 14.77 9.92
C GLY A 25 -0.99 14.26 8.49
N LEU A 26 -1.24 12.98 8.24
CA LEU A 26 -1.14 12.31 6.94
C LEU A 26 -2.51 11.82 6.49
N ASN A 27 -2.82 12.07 5.23
CA ASN A 27 -3.88 11.39 4.51
C ASN A 27 -3.23 10.40 3.54
N LEU A 28 -3.30 9.11 3.88
CA LEU A 28 -2.77 8.02 3.06
C LEU A 28 -3.88 7.43 2.19
N MET A 29 -3.72 7.58 0.89
CA MET A 29 -4.59 6.95 -0.10
C MET A 29 -4.14 5.50 -0.33
N LEU A 30 -5.07 4.56 -0.43
CA LEU A 30 -4.71 3.18 -0.81
C LEU A 30 -4.26 3.12 -2.26
N ASP A 31 -3.24 2.30 -2.54
CA ASP A 31 -2.86 1.94 -3.90
C ASP A 31 -4.05 1.26 -4.62
N PRO A 32 -4.33 1.56 -5.92
CA PRO A 32 -5.46 0.99 -6.66
C PRO A 32 -5.48 -0.54 -6.71
N LEU A 33 -4.33 -1.20 -6.57
CA LEU A 33 -4.22 -2.65 -6.60
C LEU A 33 -4.41 -3.29 -5.22
N THR A 34 -4.53 -2.50 -4.15
CA THR A 34 -4.77 -3.03 -2.80
C THR A 34 -6.03 -3.90 -2.79
N GLY A 35 -5.85 -5.20 -2.58
CA GLY A 35 -6.96 -6.17 -2.52
C GLY A 35 -7.59 -6.50 -3.88
N SER A 36 -6.93 -6.15 -4.97
CA SER A 36 -7.31 -6.55 -6.33
C SER A 36 -6.63 -7.87 -6.69
N TYR A 37 -7.38 -8.82 -7.24
CA TYR A 37 -6.87 -10.13 -7.64
C TYR A 37 -7.45 -10.54 -8.99
N ASP A 38 -6.73 -11.41 -9.70
CA ASP A 38 -7.25 -12.08 -10.90
C ASP A 38 -8.28 -13.17 -10.56
N GLU A 39 -8.82 -13.83 -11.60
CA GLU A 39 -9.80 -14.92 -11.44
C GLU A 39 -9.27 -16.14 -10.64
N ASN A 40 -7.95 -16.27 -10.52
CA ASN A 40 -7.28 -17.31 -9.78
C ASN A 40 -6.79 -16.84 -8.40
N MET A 41 -7.24 -15.66 -7.94
CA MET A 41 -6.81 -15.05 -6.69
C MET A 41 -5.31 -14.73 -6.65
N LYS A 42 -4.70 -14.33 -7.77
CA LYS A 42 -3.33 -13.82 -7.80
C LYS A 42 -3.28 -12.30 -7.83
N ASP A 43 -2.30 -11.73 -7.12
CA ASP A 43 -1.99 -10.31 -7.23
C ASP A 43 -1.11 -10.00 -8.46
N GLU A 44 -0.80 -8.73 -8.67
CA GLU A 44 0.00 -8.23 -9.78
C GLU A 44 1.43 -8.78 -9.83
N TRP A 45 1.97 -9.27 -8.71
CA TRP A 45 3.26 -9.95 -8.63
C TRP A 45 3.16 -11.46 -8.88
N GLY A 46 1.94 -11.97 -9.05
CA GLY A 46 1.64 -13.38 -9.25
C GLY A 46 1.57 -14.19 -7.96
N CYS A 47 1.61 -13.54 -6.79
CA CYS A 47 1.47 -14.18 -5.49
C CYS A 47 0.06 -14.74 -5.37
N GLN A 48 -0.06 -16.00 -4.94
CA GLN A 48 -1.37 -16.59 -4.68
C GLN A 48 -1.93 -16.04 -3.36
N TRP A 49 -3.18 -15.60 -3.40
CA TRP A 49 -3.97 -15.27 -2.22
C TRP A 49 -5.11 -16.27 -2.05
N GLY A 50 -5.63 -16.36 -0.82
CA GLY A 50 -6.77 -17.22 -0.54
C GLY A 50 -7.40 -16.91 0.81
N TYR A 51 -8.63 -17.38 0.99
CA TYR A 51 -9.35 -17.30 2.25
C TYR A 51 -9.11 -18.56 3.07
N GLY A 52 -8.64 -18.38 4.31
CA GLY A 52 -8.68 -19.44 5.31
C GLY A 52 -10.13 -19.76 5.70
N ASN A 53 -10.32 -20.92 6.32
CA ASN A 53 -11.64 -21.28 6.84
C ASN A 53 -12.05 -20.27 7.93
N LYS A 54 -13.12 -19.50 7.66
CA LYS A 54 -13.67 -18.42 8.51
C LYS A 54 -12.88 -17.11 8.54
N GLU A 55 -11.92 -16.91 7.63
CA GLU A 55 -11.23 -15.62 7.50
C GLU A 55 -12.08 -14.62 6.70
N TYR A 56 -12.12 -13.37 7.16
CA TYR A 56 -12.83 -12.30 6.46
C TYR A 56 -12.00 -11.66 5.33
N ASN A 57 -10.67 -11.68 5.50
CA ASN A 57 -9.72 -11.13 4.53
C ASN A 57 -8.88 -12.26 3.93
N PRO A 58 -8.50 -12.16 2.65
CA PRO A 58 -7.56 -13.09 2.07
C PRO A 58 -6.16 -12.86 2.62
N PHE A 59 -5.34 -13.89 2.61
CA PHE A 59 -3.91 -13.83 2.96
C PHE A 59 -3.07 -14.46 1.86
N PRO A 60 -1.77 -14.11 1.76
CA PRO A 60 -0.85 -14.80 0.89
C PRO A 60 -0.79 -16.30 1.23
N CYS A 61 -0.93 -17.14 0.21
CA CYS A 61 -0.85 -18.58 0.35
C CYS A 61 0.62 -19.00 0.44
N ILE A 62 1.01 -19.47 1.63
CA ILE A 62 2.38 -19.93 1.90
C ILE A 62 2.55 -21.46 1.75
N LEU A 63 1.56 -22.14 1.17
CA LEU A 63 1.61 -23.59 0.99
C LEU A 63 2.55 -23.98 -0.16
N PRO A 64 3.18 -25.18 -0.12
CA PRO A 64 4.00 -25.68 -1.21
C PRO A 64 3.25 -25.72 -2.55
N GLY A 65 3.89 -25.24 -3.62
CA GLY A 65 3.32 -25.19 -4.97
C GLY A 65 2.78 -23.82 -5.39
N PHE A 66 2.66 -22.87 -4.46
CA PHE A 66 2.18 -21.51 -4.73
C PHE A 66 3.27 -20.44 -4.74
N GLN A 67 4.55 -20.86 -4.64
CA GLN A 67 5.66 -19.93 -4.66
C GLN A 67 5.78 -19.23 -6.01
N VAL A 68 5.97 -17.91 -5.98
CA VAL A 68 6.35 -17.12 -7.17
C VAL A 68 7.79 -17.42 -7.58
N ILE A 69 8.66 -17.61 -6.59
CA ILE A 69 10.09 -17.93 -6.76
C ILE A 69 10.33 -19.33 -6.21
N THR A 70 10.72 -20.25 -7.07
CA THR A 70 11.10 -21.62 -6.70
C THR A 70 12.60 -21.79 -6.54
N GLU A 71 13.40 -21.04 -7.30
CA GLU A 71 14.87 -21.08 -7.27
C GLU A 71 15.44 -19.70 -6.95
N LEU A 72 16.06 -19.54 -5.77
CA LEU A 72 16.48 -18.24 -5.28
C LEU A 72 17.61 -17.64 -6.12
N GLU A 73 18.54 -18.46 -6.63
CA GLU A 73 19.70 -18.01 -7.41
C GLU A 73 19.28 -17.35 -8.73
N ASN A 74 18.15 -17.78 -9.31
CA ASN A 74 17.61 -17.30 -10.57
C ASN A 74 16.30 -16.51 -10.38
N TRP A 75 16.07 -15.93 -9.20
CA TRP A 75 14.79 -15.28 -8.85
C TRP A 75 14.36 -14.19 -9.85
N ARG A 76 15.33 -13.44 -10.40
CA ARG A 76 15.08 -12.33 -11.33
C ARG A 76 14.43 -12.78 -12.63
N GLU A 77 14.65 -14.02 -13.05
CA GLU A 77 14.06 -14.59 -14.26
C GLU A 77 12.62 -15.08 -14.03
N GLN A 78 12.24 -15.29 -12.76
CA GLN A 78 10.93 -15.79 -12.35
C GLN A 78 9.96 -14.65 -12.00
N VAL A 79 10.47 -13.56 -11.41
CA VAL A 79 9.65 -12.39 -11.04
C VAL A 79 9.30 -11.57 -12.27
N LYS A 80 8.00 -11.39 -12.52
CA LYS A 80 7.49 -10.42 -13.48
C LYS A 80 7.18 -9.14 -12.73
N ILE A 81 7.94 -8.08 -13.00
CA ILE A 81 7.71 -6.77 -12.37
C ILE A 81 6.47 -6.16 -13.04
N PRO A 82 5.41 -5.84 -12.28
CA PRO A 82 4.25 -5.15 -12.83
C PRO A 82 4.62 -3.73 -13.26
N SER A 83 3.97 -3.25 -14.32
CA SER A 83 4.19 -1.88 -14.80
C SER A 83 3.25 -0.92 -14.08
N ALA A 84 3.81 0.10 -13.42
CA ALA A 84 3.02 1.18 -12.84
C ALA A 84 2.26 2.00 -13.90
N GLU A 85 2.68 1.95 -15.18
CA GLU A 85 1.99 2.64 -16.28
C GLU A 85 0.66 1.97 -16.64
N ASP A 86 0.50 0.68 -16.32
CA ASP A 86 -0.71 -0.08 -16.64
C ASP A 86 -1.83 0.09 -15.58
N VAL A 87 -1.54 0.79 -14.48
CA VAL A 87 -2.46 0.97 -13.35
C VAL A 87 -3.24 2.27 -13.48
N ASP A 88 -4.57 2.20 -13.33
CA ASP A 88 -5.42 3.39 -13.33
C ASP A 88 -5.43 4.09 -11.95
N TYR A 89 -4.63 5.15 -11.85
CA TYR A 89 -4.57 6.02 -10.66
C TYR A 89 -5.61 7.15 -10.65
N SER A 90 -6.54 7.22 -11.61
CA SER A 90 -7.46 8.37 -11.77
C SER A 90 -8.28 8.66 -10.51
N ALA A 91 -8.89 7.64 -9.90
CA ALA A 91 -9.68 7.76 -8.69
C ALA A 91 -8.85 8.26 -7.48
N VAL A 92 -7.63 7.71 -7.32
CA VAL A 92 -6.71 8.13 -6.25
C VAL A 92 -6.27 9.58 -6.45
N LYS A 93 -5.99 10.00 -7.68
CA LYS A 93 -5.65 11.39 -8.01
C LYS A 93 -6.80 12.35 -7.71
N GLU A 94 -8.04 11.97 -8.06
CA GLU A 94 -9.22 12.78 -7.78
C GLU A 94 -9.42 12.95 -6.27
N ALA A 95 -9.31 11.87 -5.51
CA ALA A 95 -9.46 11.95 -4.06
C ALA A 95 -8.30 12.74 -3.40
N ALA A 96 -7.06 12.58 -3.86
CA ALA A 96 -5.92 13.38 -3.42
C ALA A 96 -6.09 14.88 -3.70
N ALA A 97 -6.78 15.24 -4.79
CA ALA A 97 -7.05 16.64 -5.14
C ALA A 97 -8.07 17.32 -4.21
N LYS A 98 -8.88 16.54 -3.48
CA LYS A 98 -9.89 17.04 -2.53
C LYS A 98 -9.31 17.35 -1.15
N ILE A 99 -8.05 16.95 -0.88
CA ILE A 99 -7.42 17.15 0.41
C ILE A 99 -6.84 18.56 0.53
N ASP A 100 -7.16 19.24 1.64
CA ASP A 100 -6.51 20.50 2.02
C ASP A 100 -5.05 20.24 2.41
N ARG A 101 -4.13 20.66 1.53
CA ARG A 101 -2.67 20.46 1.69
C ARG A 101 -2.04 21.36 2.75
N GLU A 102 -2.75 22.37 3.25
CA GLU A 102 -2.31 23.16 4.40
C GLU A 102 -2.58 22.42 5.72
N GLN A 103 -3.67 21.63 5.75
CA GLN A 103 -4.05 20.82 6.91
C GLN A 103 -3.32 19.48 6.97
N PHE A 104 -3.09 18.83 5.81
CA PHE A 104 -2.57 17.45 5.76
C PHE A 104 -1.43 17.28 4.76
N LEU A 105 -0.51 16.37 5.07
CA LEU A 105 0.37 15.75 4.09
C LEU A 105 -0.44 14.68 3.33
N VAL A 106 -0.24 14.59 2.02
CA VAL A 106 -0.90 13.57 1.19
C VAL A 106 0.14 12.56 0.75
N GLY A 107 -0.15 11.27 0.95
CA GLY A 107 0.70 10.17 0.54
C GLY A 107 -0.12 8.99 0.02
N MET A 108 0.58 7.97 -0.46
CA MET A 108 -0.02 6.71 -0.89
C MET A 108 0.49 5.60 0.02
N SER A 109 -0.42 4.79 0.54
CA SER A 109 -0.12 3.51 1.16
C SER A 109 0.13 2.49 0.05
N CYS A 110 1.39 2.36 -0.34
CA CYS A 110 1.84 1.45 -1.37
C CYS A 110 2.09 0.04 -0.78
N SER A 111 1.02 -0.73 -0.62
CA SER A 111 1.05 -2.13 -0.18
C SER A 111 1.66 -3.06 -1.25
N CYS A 112 1.46 -2.71 -2.51
CA CYS A 112 1.87 -3.45 -3.71
C CYS A 112 3.29 -3.13 -4.20
N GLY A 113 3.97 -2.12 -3.65
CA GLY A 113 5.34 -1.76 -4.05
C GLY A 113 5.48 -1.15 -5.46
N LEU A 114 4.40 -0.61 -6.02
CA LEU A 114 4.33 0.06 -7.33
C LEU A 114 4.22 1.59 -7.24
#